data_AF-A0A2N2VD65-F1
#
_entry.id   AF-A0A2N2VD65-F1
#
_cell.length_a   1.000
_cell.length_b   1.000
_cell.length_c   1.000
_cell.angle_alpha   90.00
_cell.angle_beta   90.00
_cell.angle_gamma   90.00
#
_symmetry.space_group_name_H-M   'P 1'
#
loop_
_entity.id
_entity.type
_entity.pdbx_description
1 polymer ?
#
loop_
_entity_poly.entity_id
_entity_poly.type
_entity_poly.pdbx_seq_one_letter_code
_entity_poly.pdbx_strand_id
1 'polypeptide(L)'
;MDLRPALQIKTVIKAMLDVVLPAVDPHNKLAQEQARLVVGMLQLLARHLPLIYRYDRDELSGLLALANALQEQARNLPGIDGARHALVTSAEAGSDVLERARAEPGELEAANFDLRERVGALITAMYSANDFSSLKHVSETIAMHSREQLLRERAWLVSQGWEANPQTLPAIEELISRAPGGW
;
A
#
# COMPACT_ATOMS: atom_id res chain seq x y z
N MET A 1 13.59 7.27 -1.44
CA MET A 1 13.49 6.05 -0.61
C MET A 1 12.24 5.33 -1.05
N ASP A 2 12.31 4.04 -1.35
CA ASP A 2 11.09 3.29 -1.71
C ASP A 2 10.16 3.23 -0.49
N LEU A 3 8.94 3.76 -0.64
CA LEU A 3 7.95 3.85 0.44
C LEU A 3 7.33 2.49 0.78
N ARG A 4 7.62 1.45 -0.02
CA ARG A 4 6.96 0.15 0.09
C ARG A 4 7.39 -0.60 1.37
N PRO A 5 6.44 -1.05 2.20
CA PRO A 5 6.76 -1.78 3.43
C PRO A 5 7.59 -3.05 3.19
N ALA A 6 7.42 -3.71 2.04
CA ALA A 6 8.22 -4.88 1.67
C ALA A 6 9.73 -4.58 1.60
N LEU A 7 10.13 -3.40 1.12
CA LEU A 7 11.54 -3.00 1.12
C LEU A 7 11.99 -2.56 2.52
N GLN A 8 11.14 -1.84 3.26
CA GLN A 8 11.45 -1.41 4.63
C GLN A 8 11.71 -2.60 5.55
N ILE A 9 10.88 -3.64 5.51
CA ILE A 9 11.08 -4.87 6.30
C ILE A 9 12.40 -5.54 5.93
N LYS A 10 12.75 -5.62 4.64
CA LYS A 10 14.04 -6.17 4.20
C LYS A 10 15.22 -5.37 4.74
N THR A 11 15.12 -4.04 4.74
CA THR A 11 16.14 -3.15 5.32
C THR A 11 16.29 -3.37 6.82
N VAL A 12 15.19 -3.50 7.57
CA VAL A 12 15.22 -3.76 9.02
C VAL A 12 15.81 -5.14 9.32
N ILE A 13 15.42 -6.19 8.57
CA ILE A 13 16.02 -7.53 8.68
C ILE A 13 17.53 -7.46 8.49
N LYS A 14 17.98 -6.76 7.45
CA LYS A 14 19.41 -6.59 7.17
C LYS A 14 20.12 -5.86 8.32
N ALA A 15 19.57 -4.76 8.82
CA ALA A 15 20.14 -4.04 9.96
C ALA A 15 20.22 -4.92 11.21
N MET A 16 19.19 -5.73 11.47
CA MET A 16 19.19 -6.67 12.57
C MET A 16 20.28 -7.74 12.44
N LEU A 17 20.46 -8.31 11.25
CA LEU A 17 21.43 -9.38 11.00
C LEU A 17 22.88 -8.88 10.96
N ASP A 18 23.11 -7.74 10.29
CA ASP A 18 24.45 -7.27 9.96
C ASP A 18 25.03 -6.38 11.06
N VAL A 19 24.19 -5.71 11.86
CA VAL A 19 24.63 -4.70 12.83
C VAL A 19 24.18 -5.05 14.24
N VAL A 20 22.88 -5.26 14.46
CA VAL A 20 22.33 -5.38 15.82
C VAL A 20 22.71 -6.71 16.46
N LEU A 21 22.39 -7.83 15.83
CA LEU A 21 22.64 -9.18 16.37
C LEU A 21 24.14 -9.42 16.66
N PRO A 22 25.09 -9.02 15.79
CA PRO A 22 26.52 -9.11 16.09
C PRO A 22 26.98 -8.24 17.27
N ALA A 23 26.28 -7.15 17.56
CA ALA A 23 26.59 -6.25 18.67
C ALA A 23 25.97 -6.69 20.02
N VAL A 24 25.05 -7.67 20.01
CA VAL A 24 24.48 -8.24 21.25
C VAL A 24 25.53 -9.11 21.94
N ASP A 25 25.69 -8.95 23.26
CA ASP A 25 26.63 -9.77 24.06
C ASP A 25 26.39 -11.28 23.81
N PRO A 26 27.40 -12.03 23.32
CA PRO A 26 27.25 -13.45 23.04
C PRO A 26 27.01 -14.30 24.29
N HIS A 27 27.32 -13.80 25.50
CA HIS A 27 27.09 -14.51 26.76
C HIS A 27 25.67 -14.31 27.30
N ASN A 28 24.95 -13.30 26.81
CA ASN A 28 23.54 -13.09 27.16
C ASN A 28 22.63 -13.91 26.24
N LYS A 29 22.44 -15.19 26.59
CA LYS A 29 21.63 -16.15 25.81
C LYS A 29 20.21 -15.64 25.53
N LEU A 30 19.56 -15.03 26.53
CA LEU A 30 18.22 -14.49 26.37
C LEU A 30 18.18 -13.39 25.31
N ALA A 31 19.12 -12.44 25.34
CA ALA A 31 19.18 -11.36 24.36
C ALA A 31 19.45 -11.89 22.94
N GLN A 32 20.34 -12.88 22.80
CA GLN A 32 20.62 -13.56 21.52
C GLN A 32 19.37 -14.25 20.96
N GLU A 33 18.61 -14.95 21.81
CA GLU A 33 17.36 -15.60 21.41
C GLU A 33 16.30 -14.58 21.00
N GLN A 34 16.09 -13.52 21.79
CA GLN A 34 15.11 -12.48 21.46
C GLN A 34 15.43 -11.76 20.14
N ALA A 35 16.71 -11.44 19.89
CA ALA A 35 17.11 -10.82 18.63
C ALA A 35 16.85 -11.73 17.41
N ARG A 36 17.08 -13.05 17.55
CA ARG A 36 16.75 -14.03 16.50
C ARG A 36 15.24 -14.19 16.31
N LEU A 37 14.46 -14.16 17.39
CA LEU A 37 13.00 -14.19 17.31
C LEU A 37 12.45 -12.98 16.55
N VAL A 38 12.98 -11.79 16.80
CA VAL A 38 12.61 -10.56 16.05
C VAL A 38 12.90 -10.74 14.56
N VAL A 39 14.09 -11.23 14.19
CA VAL A 39 14.43 -11.50 12.78
C VAL A 39 13.46 -12.51 12.17
N GLY A 40 13.17 -13.62 12.87
CA GLY A 40 12.24 -14.65 12.41
C GLY A 40 10.83 -14.10 12.18
N MET A 41 10.34 -13.24 13.08
CA MET A 41 9.04 -12.59 12.95
C MET A 41 9.00 -11.61 11.77
N LEU A 42 10.05 -10.80 11.57
CA LEU A 42 10.14 -9.91 10.41
C LEU A 42 10.18 -10.69 9.09
N GLN A 43 10.89 -11.82 9.05
CA GLN A 43 10.89 -12.72 7.88
C GLN A 43 9.53 -13.35 7.62
N LEU A 44 8.79 -13.71 8.67
CA LEU A 44 7.41 -14.18 8.54
C LEU A 44 6.50 -13.08 7.96
N LEU A 45 6.58 -11.86 8.50
CA LEU A 45 5.83 -10.71 7.99
C LEU A 45 6.15 -10.43 6.53
N ALA A 46 7.44 -10.45 6.14
CA ALA A 46 7.85 -10.24 4.75
C ALA A 46 7.23 -11.26 3.78
N ARG A 47 7.02 -12.50 4.22
CA ARG A 47 6.40 -13.56 3.40
C ARG A 47 4.88 -13.43 3.34
N HIS A 48 4.24 -13.02 4.42
CA HIS A 48 2.77 -12.95 4.50
C HIS A 48 2.20 -11.65 3.95
N LEU A 49 2.92 -10.53 4.05
CA LEU A 49 2.43 -9.22 3.62
C LEU A 49 1.84 -9.20 2.20
N PRO A 50 2.45 -9.85 1.17
CA PRO A 50 1.87 -9.90 -0.17
C PRO A 50 0.56 -10.71 -0.27
N LEU A 51 0.26 -11.55 0.72
CA LEU A 51 -0.89 -12.45 0.72
C LEU A 51 -2.09 -11.87 1.48
N ILE A 52 -1.88 -10.92 2.39
CA ILE A 52 -2.94 -10.37 3.27
C ILE A 52 -4.13 -9.86 2.46
N TYR A 53 -3.88 -9.09 1.39
CA TYR A 53 -4.96 -8.58 0.54
C TYR A 53 -5.83 -9.70 -0.06
N ARG A 54 -5.19 -10.76 -0.55
CA ARG A 54 -5.91 -11.92 -1.11
C ARG A 54 -6.66 -12.69 -0.04
N TYR A 55 -6.06 -12.82 1.14
CA TYR A 55 -6.69 -13.44 2.30
C TYR A 55 -7.97 -12.70 2.69
N ASP A 56 -7.91 -11.37 2.82
CA ASP A 56 -9.08 -10.55 3.19
C ASP A 56 -10.20 -10.65 2.13
N ARG A 57 -9.82 -10.68 0.85
CA ARG A 57 -10.78 -10.89 -0.26
C ARG A 57 -11.42 -12.27 -0.22
N ASP A 58 -10.63 -13.31 0.05
CA ASP A 58 -11.12 -14.69 0.17
C ASP A 58 -12.04 -14.85 1.37
N GLU A 59 -11.66 -14.28 2.52
CA GLU A 59 -12.49 -14.26 3.73
C GLU A 59 -13.84 -13.58 3.47
N LEU A 60 -13.85 -12.40 2.85
CA LEU A 60 -15.09 -11.71 2.48
C LEU A 60 -15.93 -12.55 1.50
N SER A 61 -15.29 -13.16 0.50
CA SER A 61 -15.97 -14.05 -0.46
C SER A 61 -16.63 -15.24 0.25
N GLY A 62 -15.93 -15.85 1.21
CA GLY A 62 -16.43 -16.93 2.05
C GLY A 62 -17.61 -16.51 2.92
N LEU A 63 -17.52 -15.33 3.55
CA LEU A 63 -18.61 -14.76 4.36
C LEU A 63 -19.85 -14.45 3.52
N LEU A 64 -19.70 -13.93 2.30
CA LEU A 64 -20.80 -13.70 1.37
C LEU A 64 -21.48 -15.01 0.95
N ALA A 65 -20.69 -16.05 0.67
CA ALA A 65 -21.23 -17.38 0.36
C ALA A 65 -22.02 -17.96 1.54
N LEU A 66 -21.49 -17.83 2.77
CA LEU A 66 -22.18 -18.22 3.99
C LEU A 66 -23.48 -17.43 4.19
N ALA A 67 -23.44 -16.10 4.00
CA ALA A 67 -24.60 -15.24 4.13
C ALA A 67 -25.73 -15.65 3.18
N ASN A 68 -25.39 -15.95 1.92
CA ASN A 68 -26.36 -16.40 0.93
C ASN A 68 -26.99 -17.75 1.31
N ALA A 69 -26.18 -18.71 1.77
CA ALA A 69 -26.67 -20.01 2.20
C ALA A 69 -27.61 -19.91 3.41
N LEU A 70 -27.26 -19.07 4.40
CA LEU A 70 -28.09 -18.85 5.58
C LEU A 70 -29.40 -18.14 5.24
N GLN A 71 -29.38 -17.15 4.33
CA GLN A 71 -30.60 -16.46 3.88
C GLN A 71 -31.60 -17.41 3.21
N GLU A 72 -31.14 -18.33 2.38
CA GLU A 72 -32.01 -19.32 1.74
C GLU A 72 -32.65 -20.25 2.76
N GLN A 73 -31.88 -20.76 3.72
CA GLN A 73 -32.40 -21.59 4.81
C GLN A 73 -33.36 -20.84 5.74
N ALA A 74 -33.15 -19.53 5.89
CA ALA A 74 -33.92 -18.62 6.74
C ALA A 74 -35.25 -18.14 6.11
N ARG A 75 -35.51 -18.46 4.83
CA ARG A 75 -36.61 -17.85 4.06
C ARG A 75 -38.00 -18.00 4.70
N ASN A 76 -38.25 -19.12 5.37
CA ASN A 76 -39.55 -19.46 5.94
C ASN A 76 -39.53 -19.60 7.48
N LEU A 77 -38.43 -19.20 8.13
CA LEU A 77 -38.36 -19.26 9.59
C LEU A 77 -39.11 -18.06 10.21
N PRO A 78 -40.05 -18.30 11.13
CA PRO A 78 -40.79 -17.21 11.76
C PRO A 78 -39.91 -16.44 12.75
N GLY A 79 -40.14 -15.12 12.86
CA GLY A 79 -39.51 -14.28 13.89
C GLY A 79 -38.08 -13.80 13.61
N ILE A 80 -37.55 -14.05 12.41
CA ILE A 80 -36.16 -13.68 12.05
C ILE A 80 -36.05 -12.63 10.93
N ASP A 81 -37.16 -12.02 10.50
CA ASP A 81 -37.17 -11.08 9.36
C ASP A 81 -36.19 -9.91 9.53
N GLY A 82 -36.10 -9.36 10.75
CA GLY A 82 -35.17 -8.26 11.05
C GLY A 82 -33.70 -8.68 10.93
N ALA A 83 -33.34 -9.85 11.45
CA ALA A 83 -31.98 -10.39 11.33
C ALA A 83 -31.64 -10.75 9.88
N ARG A 84 -32.61 -11.33 9.15
CA ARG A 84 -32.46 -11.64 7.72
C ARG A 84 -32.24 -10.36 6.90
N HIS A 85 -33.02 -9.31 7.15
CA HIS A 85 -32.85 -8.02 6.48
C HIS A 85 -31.48 -7.38 6.76
N ALA A 86 -31.02 -7.38 8.01
CA ALA A 86 -29.69 -6.87 8.36
C ALA A 86 -28.55 -7.64 7.66
N LEU A 87 -28.70 -8.95 7.52
CA LEU A 87 -27.75 -9.80 6.80
C LEU A 87 -27.74 -9.50 5.29
N VAL A 88 -28.91 -9.31 4.68
CA VAL A 88 -29.04 -8.90 3.26
C VAL A 88 -28.29 -7.58 3.02
N THR A 89 -28.58 -6.56 3.81
CA THR A 89 -27.96 -5.23 3.67
C THR A 89 -26.43 -5.30 3.80
N SER A 90 -25.92 -6.07 4.76
CA SER A 90 -24.47 -6.27 4.93
C SER A 90 -23.85 -7.04 3.76
N ALA A 91 -24.56 -8.05 3.22
CA ALA A 91 -24.09 -8.84 2.09
C ALA A 91 -24.03 -8.01 0.79
N GLU A 92 -25.01 -7.13 0.57
CA GLU A 92 -25.01 -6.19 -0.57
C GLU A 92 -23.81 -5.23 -0.49
N ALA A 93 -23.58 -4.61 0.67
CA ALA A 93 -22.43 -3.73 0.88
C ALA A 93 -21.09 -4.47 0.75
N GLY A 94 -20.98 -5.69 1.27
CA GLY A 94 -19.79 -6.52 1.13
C GLY A 94 -19.51 -6.94 -0.31
N SER A 95 -20.56 -7.25 -1.09
CA SER A 95 -20.45 -7.58 -2.51
C SER A 95 -19.91 -6.41 -3.33
N ASP A 96 -20.40 -5.19 -3.08
CA ASP A 96 -19.87 -3.97 -3.69
C ASP A 96 -18.39 -3.74 -3.38
N VAL A 97 -17.97 -3.92 -2.12
CA VAL A 97 -16.56 -3.81 -1.72
C VAL A 97 -15.69 -4.82 -2.47
N LEU A 98 -16.12 -6.08 -2.54
CA LEU A 98 -15.38 -7.14 -3.22
C LEU A 98 -15.26 -6.88 -4.74
N GLU A 99 -16.31 -6.32 -5.34
CA GLU A 99 -16.35 -5.94 -6.75
C GLU A 99 -15.36 -4.82 -7.07
N ARG A 100 -15.28 -3.79 -6.22
CA ARG A 100 -14.31 -2.70 -6.37
C ARG A 100 -12.88 -3.13 -6.07
N ALA A 101 -12.70 -4.17 -5.26
CA ALA A 101 -11.41 -4.76 -4.88
C ALA A 101 -10.86 -5.78 -5.90
N ARG A 102 -11.23 -5.71 -7.18
CA ARG A 102 -10.84 -6.72 -8.18
C ARG A 102 -9.35 -6.73 -8.51
N ALA A 103 -8.74 -5.56 -8.64
CA ALA A 103 -7.33 -5.42 -9.01
C ALA A 103 -6.42 -5.82 -7.84
N GLU A 104 -5.47 -6.69 -8.12
CA GLU A 104 -4.44 -7.05 -7.16
C GLU A 104 -3.49 -5.87 -6.91
N PRO A 105 -2.96 -5.69 -5.68
CA PRO A 105 -1.98 -4.64 -5.39
C PRO A 105 -0.77 -4.71 -6.33
N GLY A 106 -0.35 -5.92 -6.70
CA GLY A 106 0.72 -6.15 -7.67
C GLY A 106 0.39 -5.66 -9.09
N GLU A 107 -0.87 -5.72 -9.52
CA GLU A 107 -1.30 -5.18 -10.82
C GLU A 107 -1.24 -3.66 -10.82
N LEU A 108 -1.69 -3.02 -9.73
CA LEU A 108 -1.58 -1.57 -9.56
C LEU A 108 -0.11 -1.12 -9.51
N GLU A 109 0.76 -1.87 -8.82
CA GLU A 109 2.20 -1.60 -8.80
C GLU A 109 2.83 -1.74 -10.19
N ALA A 110 2.49 -2.81 -10.93
CA ALA A 110 2.99 -3.03 -12.28
C ALA A 110 2.55 -1.93 -13.25
N ALA A 111 1.26 -1.53 -13.20
CA ALA A 111 0.74 -0.43 -14.01
C ALA A 111 1.43 0.90 -13.70
N ASN A 112 1.67 1.18 -12.42
CA ASN A 112 2.41 2.35 -11.98
C ASN A 112 3.88 2.35 -12.45
N PHE A 113 4.51 1.18 -12.53
CA PHE A 113 5.87 1.06 -13.04
C PHE A 113 5.93 1.27 -14.56
N ASP A 114 5.08 0.56 -15.31
CA ASP A 114 4.99 0.66 -16.77
C ASP A 114 4.66 2.08 -17.23
N LEU A 115 3.70 2.76 -16.57
CA LEU A 115 3.34 4.13 -16.92
C LEU A 115 4.51 5.11 -16.69
N ARG A 116 5.25 4.97 -15.59
CA ARG A 116 6.44 5.81 -15.33
C ARG A 116 7.52 5.60 -16.38
N GLU A 117 7.76 4.35 -16.77
CA GLU A 117 8.72 4.02 -17.82
C GLU A 117 8.31 4.65 -19.16
N ARG A 118 7.06 4.49 -19.57
CA ARG A 118 6.53 5.06 -20.83
C ARG A 118 6.54 6.59 -20.84
N VAL A 119 6.20 7.23 -19.72
CA VAL A 119 6.29 8.70 -19.58
C VAL A 119 7.75 9.16 -19.75
N GLY A 120 8.71 8.49 -19.11
CA GLY A 120 10.14 8.81 -19.26
C GLY A 120 10.65 8.63 -20.70
N ALA A 121 10.22 7.55 -21.37
CA ALA A 121 10.55 7.30 -22.77
C ALA A 121 9.98 8.38 -23.70
N LEU A 122 8.73 8.80 -23.49
CA LEU A 122 8.10 9.88 -24.26
C LEU A 122 8.83 11.20 -24.04
N ILE A 123 9.16 11.56 -22.79
CA ILE A 123 9.93 12.77 -22.48
C ILE A 123 11.24 12.76 -23.26
N THR A 124 11.99 11.66 -23.21
CA THR A 124 13.27 11.52 -23.93
C THR A 124 13.10 11.71 -25.45
N ALA A 125 12.05 11.13 -26.03
CA ALA A 125 11.74 11.28 -27.45
C ALA A 125 11.37 12.74 -27.81
N MET A 126 10.62 13.43 -26.96
CA MET A 126 10.26 14.84 -27.16
C MET A 126 11.50 15.75 -27.15
N TYR A 127 12.43 15.53 -26.22
CA TYR A 127 13.71 16.27 -26.21
C TYR A 127 14.57 15.98 -27.44
N SER A 128 14.51 14.75 -27.97
CA SER A 128 15.27 14.37 -29.18
C SER A 128 14.70 14.96 -30.47
N ALA A 129 13.41 15.31 -30.49
CA ALA A 129 12.73 15.87 -31.66
C ALA A 129 13.06 17.34 -31.96
N ASN A 130 13.83 18.03 -31.09
CA ASN A 130 14.34 19.40 -31.27
C ASN A 130 13.27 20.50 -31.55
N ASP A 131 12.02 20.30 -31.15
CA ASP A 131 11.02 21.39 -31.12
C ASP A 131 11.14 22.21 -29.83
N PHE A 132 12.06 23.19 -29.85
CA PHE A 132 12.40 24.03 -28.71
C PHE A 132 11.23 24.81 -28.10
N SER A 133 10.16 25.07 -28.87
CA SER A 133 8.99 25.80 -28.37
C SER A 133 8.16 24.95 -27.41
N SER A 134 8.01 23.65 -27.71
CA SER A 134 7.28 22.68 -26.89
C SER A 134 8.06 22.25 -25.65
N LEU A 135 9.40 22.30 -25.67
CA LEU A 135 10.24 21.83 -24.56
C LEU A 135 10.09 22.64 -23.26
N LYS A 136 9.75 23.93 -23.34
CA LYS A 136 9.52 24.75 -22.15
C LYS A 136 8.31 24.25 -21.36
N HIS A 137 7.18 24.02 -22.03
CA HIS A 137 5.96 23.53 -21.38
C HIS A 137 6.10 22.09 -20.86
N VAL A 138 6.86 21.25 -21.56
CA VAL A 138 7.23 19.91 -21.06
C VAL A 138 8.01 20.02 -19.75
N SER A 139 9.03 20.88 -19.72
CA SER A 139 9.85 21.10 -18.52
C SER A 139 9.01 21.62 -17.34
N GLU A 140 8.13 22.58 -17.58
CA GLU A 140 7.21 23.13 -16.57
C GLU A 140 6.27 22.05 -16.01
N THR A 141 5.70 21.22 -16.88
CA THR A 141 4.80 20.11 -16.50
C THR A 141 5.52 19.08 -15.63
N ILE A 142 6.73 18.67 -16.04
CA ILE A 142 7.55 17.73 -15.27
C ILE A 142 7.92 18.32 -13.91
N ALA A 143 8.40 19.57 -13.88
CA ALA A 143 8.80 20.22 -12.63
C ALA A 143 7.65 20.35 -11.63
N MET A 144 6.44 20.65 -12.12
CA MET A 144 5.23 20.70 -11.30
C MET A 144 4.88 19.33 -10.74
N HIS A 145 4.88 18.29 -11.57
CA HIS A 145 4.65 16.92 -11.13
C HIS A 145 5.69 16.46 -10.08
N SER A 146 6.98 16.70 -10.33
CA SER A 146 8.05 16.34 -9.40
C SER A 146 7.91 17.07 -8.06
N ARG A 147 7.47 18.33 -8.05
CA ARG A 147 7.21 19.08 -6.82
C ARG A 147 6.12 18.40 -5.97
N GLU A 148 5.01 18.01 -6.58
CA GLU A 148 3.92 17.32 -5.89
C GLU A 148 4.35 15.95 -5.36
N GLN A 149 5.08 15.19 -6.17
CA GLN A 149 5.61 13.89 -5.78
C GLN A 149 6.56 14.02 -4.57
N LEU A 150 7.50 14.97 -4.61
CA LEU A 150 8.45 15.22 -3.51
C LEU A 150 7.73 15.64 -2.23
N LEU A 151 6.70 16.48 -2.33
CA LEU A 151 5.90 16.87 -1.18
C LEU A 151 5.24 15.65 -0.53
N ARG A 152 4.64 14.77 -1.34
CA ARG A 152 4.01 13.53 -0.86
C ARG A 152 5.01 12.58 -0.20
N GLU A 153 6.17 12.36 -0.81
CA GLU A 153 7.20 11.47 -0.27
C GLU A 153 7.78 11.98 1.05
N ARG A 154 8.00 13.30 1.17
CA ARG A 154 8.44 13.93 2.42
C ARG A 154 7.42 13.78 3.53
N ALA A 155 6.15 14.05 3.24
CA ALA A 155 5.05 13.85 4.20
C ALA A 155 4.93 12.39 4.63
N TRP A 156 5.08 11.43 3.70
CA TRP A 156 5.04 10.00 4.00
C TRP A 156 6.16 9.56 4.96
N LEU A 157 7.34 10.18 4.86
CA LEU A 157 8.52 9.80 5.62
C LEU A 157 8.78 10.70 6.85
N VAL A 158 7.86 11.61 7.17
CA VAL A 158 8.05 12.63 8.22
C VAL A 158 8.38 12.02 9.59
N SER A 159 7.83 10.84 9.90
CA SER A 159 8.03 10.14 11.16
C SER A 159 9.45 9.60 11.37
N GLN A 160 10.29 9.56 10.33
CA GLN A 160 11.69 9.12 10.46
C GLN A 160 12.58 10.18 11.13
N GLY A 161 12.10 11.42 11.30
CA GLY A 161 12.83 12.48 12.00
C GLY A 161 13.96 13.12 11.18
N TRP A 162 14.00 12.91 9.87
CA TRP A 162 15.00 13.51 8.97
C TRP A 162 14.55 14.85 8.37
N GLU A 163 13.26 15.16 8.47
CA GLU A 163 12.71 16.41 7.97
C GLU A 163 13.11 17.57 8.88
N ALA A 164 13.69 18.62 8.31
CA ALA A 164 14.15 19.78 9.08
C ALA A 164 12.99 20.58 9.66
N ASN A 165 11.89 20.73 8.92
CA ASN A 165 10.72 21.50 9.31
C ASN A 165 9.44 20.65 9.20
N PRO A 166 9.26 19.61 10.03
CA PRO A 166 8.18 18.62 9.86
C PRO A 166 6.79 19.25 10.01
N GLN A 167 6.66 20.31 10.82
CA GLN A 167 5.40 21.03 11.03
C GLN A 167 4.92 21.82 9.80
N THR A 168 5.77 21.96 8.77
CA THR A 168 5.41 22.65 7.52
C THR A 168 4.81 21.71 6.47
N LEU A 169 4.86 20.40 6.71
CA LEU A 169 4.33 19.40 5.79
C LEU A 169 2.85 19.15 6.09
N PRO A 170 1.98 19.07 5.06
CA PRO A 170 0.62 18.57 5.23
C PRO A 170 0.61 17.10 5.70
N ALA A 171 -0.49 16.68 6.30
CA ALA A 171 -0.71 15.27 6.62
C ALA A 171 -0.74 14.44 5.33
N ILE A 172 -0.19 13.22 5.37
CA ILE A 172 -0.09 12.38 4.18
C ILE A 172 -1.47 11.98 3.65
N GLU A 173 -2.43 11.78 4.55
CA GLU A 173 -3.82 11.45 4.28
C GLU A 173 -4.48 12.52 3.41
N GLU A 174 -4.16 13.80 3.63
CA GLU A 174 -4.66 14.91 2.81
C GLU A 174 -4.06 14.90 1.40
N LEU A 175 -2.81 14.48 1.25
CA LEU A 175 -2.09 14.49 -0.03
C LEU A 175 -2.43 13.30 -0.94
N ILE A 176 -2.95 12.21 -0.38
CA ILE A 176 -3.36 11.01 -1.13
C ILE A 176 -4.87 10.92 -1.37
N SER A 177 -5.67 11.68 -0.63
CA SER A 177 -7.13 11.77 -0.82
C SER A 177 -7.56 12.78 -1.89
N ARG A 178 -6.70 13.75 -2.23
CA ARG A 178 -6.95 14.68 -3.33
C ARG A 178 -6.87 13.94 -4.68
N ALA A 179 -7.94 13.98 -5.46
CA ALA A 179 -7.90 13.50 -6.84
C ALA A 179 -6.82 14.28 -7.61
N PRO A 180 -5.89 13.61 -8.30
CA PRO A 180 -4.92 14.31 -9.15
C PRO A 180 -5.67 14.94 -10.33
N GLY A 181 -5.58 16.26 -10.49
CA GLY A 181 -6.14 16.96 -11.66
C GLY A 181 -7.29 17.94 -11.39
N GLY A 182 -7.51 18.38 -10.16
CA GLY A 182 -8.29 19.60 -9.92
C GLY A 182 -7.52 20.84 -10.39
N TRP A 183 -7.54 21.08 -11.70
CA TRP A 183 -7.16 22.35 -12.33
C TRP A 183 -8.42 23.02 -12.86
#